data_AF-A0A429ZWX6-F1
#
_entry.id   AF-A0A429ZWX6-F1
#
_cell.length_a   1.000
_cell.length_b   1.000
_cell.length_c   1.000
_cell.angle_alpha   90.00
_cell.angle_beta   90.00
_cell.angle_gamma   90.00
#
_symmetry.space_group_name_H-M   'P 1'
#
loop_
_entity.id
_entity.type
_entity.pdbx_description
1 polymer ?
#
loop_
_entity_poly.entity_id
_entity_poly.type
_entity_poly.pdbx_seq_one_letter_code
_entity_poly.pdbx_strand_id
1 'polypeptide(L)'
;MDLAFFVVNFGYTKSDYMALTETEKAFIRKEYERKTINDATYLRDAVFNAVSNAMRKKNAKFQELFKKKQAKADIEFNENAMSVVLEVEERDGKDWVKQIYKANGLMKPRREGD
;
A
#
# COMPACT_ATOMS: atom_id res chain seq x y z
N MET A 1 29.40 22.55 18.15
CA MET A 1 29.00 21.67 17.03
C MET A 1 27.52 21.78 16.71
N ASP A 2 26.62 21.94 17.69
CA ASP A 2 25.17 21.88 17.44
C ASP A 2 24.64 22.96 16.49
N LEU A 3 25.02 24.24 16.66
CA LEU A 3 24.64 25.31 15.71
C LEU A 3 25.01 24.99 14.25
N ALA A 4 26.17 24.37 14.00
CA ALA A 4 26.61 24.06 12.64
C ALA A 4 25.69 23.05 11.95
N PHE A 5 25.15 22.07 12.69
CA PHE A 5 24.16 21.14 12.16
C PHE A 5 22.92 21.88 11.67
N PHE A 6 22.41 22.86 12.43
CA PHE A 6 21.21 23.60 12.05
C PHE A 6 21.46 24.57 10.88
N VAL A 7 22.62 25.23 10.86
CA VAL A 7 23.02 26.11 9.76
C VAL A 7 23.13 25.32 8.45
N VAL A 8 23.83 24.19 8.47
CA VAL A 8 24.11 23.40 7.25
C VAL A 8 22.85 22.71 6.71
N ASN A 9 22.00 22.15 7.58
CA ASN A 9 20.86 21.34 7.13
C ASN A 9 19.56 22.14 6.99
N PHE A 10 19.41 23.28 7.68
CA PHE A 10 18.17 24.06 7.68
C PHE A 10 18.37 25.55 7.36
N GLY A 11 19.60 26.02 7.18
CA GLY A 11 19.88 27.42 6.84
C GLY A 11 19.66 28.40 7.99
N TYR A 12 19.62 27.92 9.23
CA TYR A 12 19.36 28.78 10.39
C TYR A 12 20.50 29.76 10.63
N THR A 13 20.16 30.98 11.04
CA THR A 13 21.12 31.92 11.59
C THR A 13 21.41 31.61 13.06
N LYS A 14 22.44 32.24 13.63
CA LYS A 14 22.75 32.11 15.06
C LYS A 14 21.58 32.56 15.95
N SER A 15 20.85 33.61 15.56
CA SER A 15 19.68 34.08 16.32
C SER A 15 18.54 33.08 16.29
N ASP A 16 18.25 32.48 15.13
CA ASP A 16 17.16 31.49 14.99
C ASP A 16 17.42 30.28 15.90
N TYR A 17 18.66 29.78 15.91
CA TYR A 17 19.06 28.69 16.78
C TYR A 17 18.95 29.04 18.27
N MET A 18 19.30 30.26 18.66
CA MET A 18 19.22 30.71 20.05
C MET A 18 17.79 30.98 20.50
N ALA A 19 16.86 31.26 19.57
CA ALA A 19 15.44 31.42 19.86
C ALA A 19 14.76 30.08 20.21
N LEU A 20 15.33 28.96 19.80
CA LEU A 20 14.79 27.63 20.10
C LEU A 20 15.14 27.17 21.52
N THR A 21 14.17 26.53 22.16
CA THR A 21 14.36 25.73 23.36
C THR A 21 15.15 24.45 23.06
N GLU A 22 15.77 23.87 24.09
CA GLU A 22 16.50 22.60 23.93
C GLU A 22 15.59 21.45 23.48
N THR A 23 14.32 21.48 23.89
CA THR A 23 13.31 20.49 23.50
C THR A 23 12.99 20.59 22.01
N GLU A 24 12.82 21.80 21.48
CA GLU A 24 12.57 22.02 20.04
C GLU A 24 13.77 21.58 19.20
N LYS A 25 15.00 21.91 19.64
CA LYS A 25 16.23 21.44 18.97
C LYS A 25 16.28 19.92 18.92
N ALA A 26 15.92 19.24 20.02
CA ALA A 26 15.88 17.78 20.08
C ALA A 26 14.83 17.19 19.13
N PHE A 27 13.63 17.79 19.05
CA PHE A 27 12.60 17.37 18.09
C PHE A 27 13.06 17.53 16.64
N ILE A 28 13.65 18.68 16.28
CA ILE A 28 14.13 18.92 14.91
C ILE A 28 15.20 17.89 14.53
N ARG A 29 16.15 17.59 15.43
CA ARG A 29 17.14 16.53 15.20
C ARG A 29 16.47 15.17 14.98
N LYS A 30 15.49 14.83 15.81
CA LYS A 30 14.80 13.55 15.71
C LYS A 30 14.03 13.42 14.40
N GLU A 31 13.39 14.50 13.96
CA GLU A 31 12.68 14.57 12.70
C GLU A 31 13.61 14.47 11.50
N TYR A 32 14.78 15.11 11.56
CA TYR A 32 15.80 14.99 10.52
C TYR A 32 16.33 13.57 10.39
N GLU A 33 16.63 12.91 11.52
CA GLU A 33 17.04 11.50 11.54
C GLU A 33 15.95 10.63 10.90
N ARG A 34 14.69 10.80 11.33
CA ARG A 34 13.55 10.05 10.79
C ARG A 34 13.39 10.27 9.29
N LYS A 35 13.47 11.51 8.82
CA LYS A 35 13.42 11.85 7.39
C LYS A 35 14.54 11.15 6.63
N THR A 36 15.77 11.21 7.12
CA THR A 36 16.94 10.60 6.48
C THR A 36 16.76 9.08 6.32
N ILE A 37 16.29 8.42 7.38
CA ILE A 37 16.00 6.97 7.35
C ILE A 37 14.86 6.66 6.37
N ASN A 38 13.79 7.45 6.39
CA ASN A 38 12.65 7.27 5.49
C ASN A 38 13.05 7.44 4.02
N ASP A 39 13.82 8.48 3.70
CA ASP A 39 14.30 8.75 2.34
C ASP A 39 15.17 7.60 1.82
N ALA A 40 16.11 7.12 2.65
CA ALA A 40 16.95 5.96 2.32
C ALA A 40 16.12 4.68 2.12
N THR A 41 15.11 4.47 2.96
CA THR A 41 14.20 3.32 2.87
C THR A 41 13.35 3.38 1.61
N TYR A 42 12.78 4.54 1.28
CA TYR A 42 12.00 4.73 0.05
C TYR A 42 12.84 4.52 -1.20
N LEU A 43 14.08 5.01 -1.22
CA LEU A 43 14.99 4.78 -2.34
C LEU A 43 15.26 3.28 -2.51
N ARG A 44 15.62 2.60 -1.42
CA ARG A 44 15.84 1.15 -1.41
C ARG A 44 14.62 0.41 -1.96
N ASP A 45 13.43 0.71 -1.45
CA ASP A 45 12.19 0.04 -1.84
C ASP A 45 11.81 0.33 -3.30
N ALA A 46 12.03 1.56 -3.77
CA ALA A 46 11.82 1.94 -5.17
C ALA A 46 12.74 1.16 -6.10
N VAL A 47 14.02 1.01 -5.76
CA VAL A 47 14.98 0.24 -6.55
C VAL A 47 14.58 -1.24 -6.58
N PHE A 48 14.26 -1.84 -5.43
CA PHE A 48 13.80 -3.24 -5.39
C PHE A 48 12.52 -3.46 -6.19
N ASN A 49 11.56 -2.54 -6.11
CA ASN A 49 10.33 -2.60 -6.88
C ASN A 49 10.60 -2.51 -8.39
N ALA A 50 11.46 -1.58 -8.82
CA ALA A 50 11.85 -1.42 -10.21
C ALA A 50 12.53 -2.68 -10.77
N VAL A 51 13.51 -3.22 -10.04
CA VAL A 51 14.23 -4.45 -10.41
C VAL A 51 13.27 -5.64 -10.49
N SER A 52 12.37 -5.78 -9.51
CA SER A 52 11.36 -6.85 -9.51
C SER A 52 10.39 -6.75 -10.68
N ASN A 53 9.94 -5.54 -11.02
CA ASN A 53 9.07 -5.30 -12.16
C ASN A 53 9.76 -5.52 -13.50
N ALA A 54 11.04 -5.16 -13.61
CA ALA A 54 11.85 -5.41 -14.80
C ALA A 54 12.04 -6.92 -15.04
N MET A 55 12.21 -7.69 -13.96
CA MET A 55 12.38 -9.16 -14.01
C MET A 55 11.06 -9.94 -13.93
N ARG A 56 9.89 -9.28 -14.00
CA ARG A 56 8.61 -10.00 -13.87
C ARG A 56 8.39 -10.96 -15.04
N LYS A 57 7.69 -12.07 -14.78
CA LYS A 57 7.25 -12.99 -15.83
C LYS A 57 6.32 -12.29 -16.83
N LYS A 58 6.36 -12.73 -18.09
CA LYS A 58 5.40 -12.29 -19.12
C LYS A 58 3.97 -12.50 -18.62
N ASN A 59 3.12 -11.48 -18.77
CA ASN A 59 1.74 -11.42 -18.27
C ASN A 59 1.54 -11.33 -16.73
N ALA A 60 2.60 -11.30 -15.91
CA ALA A 60 2.44 -11.04 -14.47
C ALA A 60 1.97 -9.60 -14.21
N LYS A 61 1.20 -9.30 -13.16
CA LYS A 61 0.76 -7.91 -12.91
C LYS A 61 1.94 -7.02 -12.52
N PHE A 62 1.94 -5.75 -12.95
CA PHE A 62 2.89 -4.74 -12.49
C PHE A 62 2.69 -4.47 -11.00
N GLN A 63 3.78 -4.44 -10.24
CA GLN A 63 3.77 -4.18 -8.80
C GLN A 63 3.92 -2.68 -8.54
N GLU A 64 2.86 -2.03 -8.10
CA GLU A 64 2.91 -0.60 -7.72
C GLU A 64 3.78 -0.39 -6.47
N LEU A 65 4.60 0.66 -6.48
CA LEU A 65 5.42 1.06 -5.33
C LEU A 65 4.53 1.52 -4.15
N PHE A 66 3.56 2.39 -4.44
CA PHE A 66 2.60 2.87 -3.44
C PHE A 66 1.31 2.08 -3.57
N LYS A 67 1.06 1.20 -2.60
CA LYS A 67 -0.18 0.43 -2.55
C LYS A 67 -1.29 1.28 -1.93
N LYS A 68 -2.44 1.35 -2.61
CA LYS A 68 -3.64 1.90 -2.00
C LYS A 68 -4.01 1.09 -0.77
N LYS A 69 -4.23 1.78 0.36
CA LYS A 69 -4.77 1.16 1.57
C LYS A 69 -6.11 0.52 1.21
N GLN A 70 -6.20 -0.79 1.36
CA GLN A 70 -7.45 -1.51 1.11
C GLN A 70 -8.46 -1.07 2.17
N ALA A 71 -9.72 -0.87 1.76
CA ALA A 71 -10.81 -0.69 2.70
C ALA A 71 -10.89 -1.93 3.59
N LYS A 72 -11.21 -1.74 4.88
CA LYS A 72 -11.51 -2.88 5.74
C LYS A 72 -12.72 -3.60 5.13
N ALA A 73 -12.63 -4.92 5.04
CA ALA A 73 -13.77 -5.73 4.66
C ALA A 73 -14.90 -5.51 5.67
N ASP A 74 -16.11 -5.28 5.17
CA ASP A 74 -17.31 -5.30 5.99
C ASP A 74 -17.65 -6.77 6.26
N ILE A 75 -17.32 -7.22 7.47
CA ILE A 75 -17.42 -8.62 7.87
C ILE A 75 -18.90 -9.05 7.85
N GLU A 76 -19.78 -8.21 8.40
CA GLU A 76 -21.20 -8.50 8.52
C GLU A 76 -21.88 -8.55 7.13
N PHE A 77 -21.54 -7.61 6.25
CA PHE A 77 -22.01 -7.67 4.87
C PHE A 77 -21.53 -8.94 4.16
N ASN A 78 -20.26 -9.32 4.32
CA ASN A 78 -19.70 -10.49 3.66
C ASN A 78 -20.30 -11.79 4.19
N GLU A 79 -20.53 -11.91 5.49
CA GLU A 79 -21.16 -13.08 6.12
C GLU A 79 -22.61 -13.24 5.64
N ASN A 80 -23.39 -12.15 5.61
CA ASN A 80 -24.75 -12.15 5.11
C ASN A 80 -24.82 -12.43 3.60
N ALA A 81 -23.90 -11.86 2.81
CA ALA A 81 -23.83 -12.16 1.39
C ALA A 81 -23.51 -13.65 1.14
N MET A 82 -22.64 -14.24 1.96
CA MET A 82 -22.29 -15.65 1.85
C MET A 82 -23.44 -16.57 2.23
N SER A 83 -24.18 -16.27 3.29
CA SER A 83 -25.35 -17.07 3.69
C SER A 83 -26.44 -17.08 2.61
N VAL A 84 -26.73 -15.91 2.04
CA VAL A 84 -27.69 -15.78 0.93
C VAL A 84 -27.23 -16.56 -0.30
N VAL A 85 -25.94 -16.49 -0.66
CA VAL A 85 -25.41 -17.26 -1.80
C VAL A 85 -25.55 -18.77 -1.56
N LEU A 86 -25.23 -19.26 -0.37
CA LEU A 86 -25.36 -20.68 -0.03
C LEU A 86 -26.82 -21.15 -0.06
N GLU A 87 -27.74 -20.36 0.47
CA GLU A 87 -29.18 -20.66 0.42
C GLU A 87 -29.71 -20.73 -1.02
N VAL A 88 -29.33 -19.77 -1.86
CA VAL A 88 -29.72 -19.76 -3.28
C VAL A 88 -29.10 -20.94 -4.03
N GLU A 89 -27.84 -21.30 -3.74
CA GLU A 89 -27.21 -22.47 -4.34
C GLU A 89 -27.86 -23.79 -3.90
N GLU A 90 -28.34 -23.89 -2.67
CA GLU A 90 -29.07 -25.06 -2.17
C GLU A 90 -30.46 -25.17 -2.81
N ARG A 91 -31.18 -24.05 -2.94
CA ARG A 91 -32.53 -24.02 -3.51
C ARG A 91 -32.56 -24.17 -5.03
N ASP A 92 -31.72 -23.40 -5.72
CA ASP A 92 -31.82 -23.18 -7.18
C ASP A 92 -30.61 -23.77 -7.94
N GLY A 93 -29.62 -24.32 -7.24
CA GLY A 93 -28.39 -24.84 -7.83
C GLY A 93 -27.44 -23.74 -8.31
N LYS A 94 -26.36 -24.14 -9.01
CA LYS A 94 -25.24 -23.23 -9.40
C LYS A 94 -25.33 -22.69 -10.83
N ASP A 95 -26.47 -22.88 -11.50
CA ASP A 95 -26.62 -22.53 -12.91
C ASP A 95 -26.73 -21.03 -13.15
N TRP A 96 -27.15 -20.24 -12.16
CA TRP A 96 -27.15 -18.78 -12.21
C TRP A 96 -25.74 -18.21 -12.46
N VAL A 97 -24.69 -18.88 -11.97
CA VAL A 97 -23.30 -18.50 -12.22
C VAL A 97 -23.01 -18.53 -13.72
N LYS A 98 -23.41 -19.60 -14.43
CA LYS A 98 -23.22 -19.71 -15.88
C LYS A 98 -23.96 -18.61 -16.63
N GLN A 99 -25.15 -18.23 -16.18
CA GLN A 99 -25.95 -17.16 -16.79
C GLN A 99 -25.26 -15.79 -16.66
N ILE A 100 -24.66 -15.48 -15.50
CA ILE A 100 -23.90 -14.24 -15.30
C ILE A 100 -22.70 -14.16 -16.24
N TYR A 101 -21.93 -15.23 -16.38
CA TYR A 101 -20.80 -15.26 -17.32
C TYR A 101 -21.26 -15.00 -18.75
N LYS A 102 -22.33 -15.69 -19.19
CA LYS A 102 -22.93 -15.52 -20.53
C LYS A 102 -23.44 -14.09 -20.76
N ALA A 103 -24.14 -13.50 -19.78
CA ALA A 103 -24.68 -12.14 -19.89
C ALA A 103 -23.59 -11.07 -20.01
N ASN A 104 -22.43 -11.30 -19.37
CA ASN A 104 -21.27 -10.41 -19.46
C ASN A 104 -20.35 -10.71 -20.66
N GLY A 105 -20.73 -11.62 -21.57
CA GLY A 105 -19.91 -12.01 -22.72
C GLY A 105 -18.61 -12.74 -22.33
N LEU A 106 -18.53 -13.28 -21.12
CA LEU A 106 -17.35 -13.96 -20.59
C LEU A 106 -17.53 -15.48 -20.65
N MET A 107 -16.45 -16.20 -20.95
CA MET A 107 -16.42 -17.64 -20.77
C MET A 107 -16.13 -17.98 -19.31
N LYS A 108 -16.87 -18.95 -18.76
CA LYS A 108 -16.58 -19.48 -17.42
C LYS A 108 -15.15 -20.05 -17.42
N PRO A 109 -14.29 -19.68 -16.46
CA PRO A 109 -12.94 -20.23 -16.40
C PRO A 109 -13.01 -21.74 -16.22
N ARG A 110 -12.29 -22.47 -17.07
CA ARG A 110 -12.15 -23.92 -17.01
C ARG A 110 -11.22 -24.26 -15.85
N ARG A 111 -11.68 -25.02 -14.85
CA ARG A 111 -10.79 -25.58 -13.83
C ARG A 111 -10.11 -26.80 -14.43
N GLU A 112 -8.81 -26.96 -14.24
CA GLU A 112 -8.14 -28.25 -14.52
C GLU A 112 -8.77 -29.29 -13.58
N GLY A 113 -9.58 -30.20 -14.12
CA GLY A 113 -10.21 -31.30 -13.38
C GLY A 113 -11.73 -31.44 -13.47
N ASP A 114 -12.45 -30.55 -14.17
CA ASP A 114 -13.87 -30.72 -14.53
C ASP A 114 -14.05 -31.38 -15.91
#